data_AF-A0A3E0NJF2-F1
#
_entry.id   AF-A0A3E0NJF2-F1
#
_cell.length_a   1.000
_cell.length_b   1.000
_cell.length_c   1.000
_cell.angle_alpha   90.00
_cell.angle_beta   90.00
_cell.angle_gamma   90.00
#
_symmetry.space_group_name_H-M   'P 1'
#
loop_
_entity.id
_entity.type
_entity.pdbx_description
1 polymer ?
#
loop_
_entity_poly.entity_id
_entity_poly.type
_entity_poly.pdbx_seq_one_letter_code
_entity_poly.pdbx_strand_id
1 'polypeptide(L)'
;MSTGRSEDVETAFVAVGSNLGDRLRLLRSAAADLDRAPGVAVEACSSIWITAPVLPAHLAGHSQPHQGEFYNGVLRLRTTRSAPDLLELLLEIERRHGRRRAESASSGPPRPRTLDLDLLLFGELTTSGPRLTVPHPRLGERHFVLEPLCELVPDLVVPGRGASVRDLLAALRRRDVDPAPPGASRPGRLKVPPEQWCPPGPARSPKT
;
A
#
# COMPACT_ATOMS: atom_id res chain seq x y z
N MET A 1 -37.82 13.69 -9.38
CA MET A 1 -36.95 13.41 -10.54
C MET A 1 -35.61 12.95 -9.97
N SER A 2 -35.35 11.65 -10.03
CA SER A 2 -34.13 11.05 -9.49
C SER A 2 -32.99 11.33 -10.48
N THR A 3 -32.08 12.23 -10.13
CA THR A 3 -30.87 12.46 -10.91
C THR A 3 -29.99 11.23 -10.77
N GLY A 4 -29.83 10.49 -11.86
CA GLY A 4 -28.88 9.38 -11.96
C GLY A 4 -27.49 9.90 -11.58
N ARG A 5 -26.96 9.41 -10.47
CA ARG A 5 -25.57 9.67 -10.07
C ARG A 5 -24.70 9.00 -11.12
N SER A 6 -23.95 9.79 -11.88
CA SER A 6 -22.81 9.29 -12.64
C SER A 6 -22.00 8.37 -11.71
N GLU A 7 -21.67 7.16 -12.15
CA GLU A 7 -20.74 6.30 -11.42
C GLU A 7 -19.37 6.98 -11.49
N ASP A 8 -19.11 7.91 -10.56
CA ASP A 8 -17.88 8.68 -10.54
C ASP A 8 -16.70 7.72 -10.41
N VAL A 9 -15.88 7.68 -11.47
CA VAL A 9 -14.70 6.85 -11.56
C VAL A 9 -13.54 7.58 -10.91
N GLU A 10 -12.94 6.96 -9.89
CA GLU A 10 -11.88 7.56 -9.09
C GLU A 10 -10.56 6.80 -9.21
N THR A 11 -9.45 7.51 -9.02
CA THR A 11 -8.12 6.90 -8.91
C THR A 11 -7.81 6.63 -7.44
N ALA A 12 -7.41 5.41 -7.11
CA ALA A 12 -6.98 5.05 -5.76
C ALA A 12 -5.57 4.47 -5.77
N PHE A 13 -4.83 4.66 -4.68
CA PHE A 13 -3.51 4.06 -4.49
C PHE A 13 -3.54 3.16 -3.27
N VAL A 14 -3.09 1.92 -3.44
CA VAL A 14 -3.10 0.90 -2.39
C VAL A 14 -1.69 0.35 -2.20
N ALA A 15 -1.18 0.40 -0.96
CA ALA A 15 0.04 -0.30 -0.60
C ALA A 15 -0.26 -1.78 -0.38
N VAL A 16 0.64 -2.65 -0.85
CA VAL A 16 0.57 -4.10 -0.68
C VAL A 16 1.85 -4.57 -0.01
N GLY A 17 1.73 -5.33 1.08
CA GLY A 17 2.86 -5.81 1.87
C GLY A 17 2.72 -7.28 2.29
N SER A 18 3.82 -8.02 2.28
CA SER A 18 3.88 -9.39 2.83
C SER A 18 5.28 -9.71 3.35
N ASN A 19 5.38 -10.43 4.47
CA ASN A 19 6.67 -10.96 4.96
C ASN A 19 6.66 -12.44 5.32
N LEU A 20 5.54 -13.14 5.11
CA LEU A 20 5.40 -14.57 5.41
C LEU A 20 5.05 -15.36 4.14
N GLY A 21 5.58 -16.58 4.03
CA GLY A 21 5.27 -17.49 2.93
C GLY A 21 5.90 -17.06 1.59
N ASP A 22 5.25 -17.44 0.49
CA ASP A 22 5.63 -17.01 -0.86
C ASP A 22 5.11 -15.59 -1.13
N ARG A 23 5.87 -14.60 -0.66
CA ARG A 23 5.52 -13.17 -0.66
C ARG A 23 5.22 -12.65 -2.06
N LEU A 24 6.02 -13.04 -3.07
CA LEU A 24 5.79 -12.62 -4.46
C LEU A 24 4.49 -13.23 -5.01
N ARG A 25 4.21 -14.49 -4.71
CA ARG A 25 2.92 -15.11 -5.07
C ARG A 25 1.74 -14.46 -4.35
N LEU A 26 1.89 -14.10 -3.08
CA LEU A 26 0.83 -13.41 -2.32
C LEU A 26 0.52 -12.02 -2.90
N LEU A 27 1.55 -11.23 -3.19
CA LEU A 27 1.38 -9.92 -3.85
C LEU A 27 0.72 -10.05 -5.23
N ARG A 28 1.15 -11.02 -6.05
CA ARG A 28 0.51 -11.33 -7.34
C ARG A 28 -0.95 -11.67 -7.22
N SER A 29 -1.27 -12.59 -6.31
CA SER A 29 -2.65 -13.03 -6.11
C SER A 29 -3.53 -11.91 -5.58
N ALA A 30 -3.01 -11.05 -4.70
CA ALA A 30 -3.74 -9.87 -4.21
C ALA A 30 -4.04 -8.87 -5.34
N ALA A 31 -3.06 -8.58 -6.20
CA ALA A 31 -3.26 -7.70 -7.35
C ALA A 31 -4.27 -8.28 -8.35
N ALA A 32 -4.19 -9.59 -8.63
CA ALA A 32 -5.16 -10.28 -9.49
C ALA A 32 -6.57 -10.38 -8.87
N ASP A 33 -6.69 -10.48 -7.55
CA ASP A 33 -7.98 -10.46 -6.86
C ASP A 33 -8.62 -9.07 -6.89
N LEU A 34 -7.82 -8.00 -6.81
CA LEU A 34 -8.29 -6.63 -6.99
C LEU A 34 -8.75 -6.37 -8.42
N ASP A 35 -7.96 -6.78 -9.41
CA ASP A 35 -8.29 -6.55 -10.82
C ASP A 35 -9.54 -7.32 -11.30
N ARG A 36 -9.84 -8.46 -10.66
CA ARG A 36 -11.06 -9.23 -10.92
C ARG A 36 -12.28 -8.72 -10.14
N ALA A 37 -12.10 -7.83 -9.17
CA ALA A 37 -13.21 -7.35 -8.35
C ALA A 37 -14.09 -6.40 -9.16
N PRO A 38 -15.43 -6.54 -9.11
CA PRO A 38 -16.33 -5.62 -9.81
C PRO A 38 -16.08 -4.17 -9.40
N GLY A 39 -16.01 -3.29 -10.39
CA GLY A 39 -15.78 -1.87 -10.19
C GLY A 39 -14.34 -1.49 -9.84
N VAL A 40 -13.35 -2.37 -10.03
CA VAL A 40 -11.92 -2.08 -9.83
C VAL A 40 -11.13 -2.52 -11.06
N ALA A 41 -10.15 -1.72 -11.44
CA ALA A 41 -9.14 -2.08 -12.44
C ALA A 41 -7.76 -1.69 -11.91
N VAL A 42 -6.80 -2.62 -11.98
CA VAL A 42 -5.40 -2.35 -11.66
C VAL A 42 -4.73 -1.75 -12.91
N GLU A 43 -4.43 -0.46 -12.87
CA GLU A 43 -3.90 0.25 -14.04
C GLU A 43 -2.37 0.30 -14.09
N ALA A 44 -1.74 0.22 -12.92
CA ALA A 44 -0.28 0.18 -12.82
C ALA A 44 0.15 -0.42 -11.48
N CYS A 45 1.37 -0.94 -11.48
CA CYS A 45 2.05 -1.46 -10.30
C CYS A 45 3.44 -0.85 -10.23
N SER A 46 3.92 -0.50 -9.04
CA SER A 46 5.32 -0.13 -8.84
C SER A 46 6.23 -1.35 -8.95
N SER A 47 7.55 -1.17 -8.86
CA SER A 47 8.43 -2.25 -8.41
C SER A 47 8.03 -2.72 -7.01
N ILE A 48 8.28 -3.99 -6.68
CA ILE A 48 8.24 -4.47 -5.30
C ILE A 48 9.59 -4.17 -4.66
N TRP A 49 9.58 -3.48 -3.54
CA TRP A 49 10.74 -3.15 -2.74
C TRP A 49 10.90 -4.15 -1.59
N ILE A 50 12.07 -4.76 -1.51
CA ILE A 50 12.43 -5.69 -0.44
C ILE A 50 13.05 -4.89 0.71
N THR A 51 12.41 -4.92 1.88
CA THR A 51 12.82 -4.13 3.05
C THR A 51 12.94 -4.98 4.31
N ALA A 52 13.80 -4.56 5.22
CA ALA A 52 13.80 -5.11 6.58
C ALA A 52 12.47 -4.81 7.30
N PRO A 53 12.06 -5.65 8.27
CA PRO A 53 10.89 -5.36 9.10
C PRO A 53 11.06 -4.06 9.88
N VAL A 54 10.01 -3.23 9.91
CA VAL A 54 9.94 -2.08 10.80
C VAL A 54 9.39 -2.52 12.15
N LEU A 55 10.27 -2.58 13.16
CA LEU A 55 9.93 -2.98 14.52
C LEU A 55 9.52 -1.75 15.36
N PRO A 56 8.58 -1.90 16.31
CA PRO A 56 8.35 -0.89 17.33
C PRO A 56 9.65 -0.52 18.05
N ALA A 57 9.80 0.75 18.47
CA ALA A 57 11.02 1.27 19.08
C ALA A 57 11.51 0.41 20.27
N HIS A 58 10.61 -0.08 21.11
CA HIS A 58 10.92 -0.92 22.27
C HIS A 58 11.42 -2.34 21.92
N LEU A 59 11.28 -2.76 20.66
CA LEU A 59 11.79 -4.03 20.12
C LEU A 59 12.96 -3.83 19.14
N ALA A 60 13.36 -2.58 18.88
CA ALA A 60 14.52 -2.32 18.03
C ALA A 60 15.78 -2.95 18.65
N GLY A 61 16.62 -3.56 17.82
CA GLY A 61 17.82 -4.29 18.28
C GLY A 61 17.57 -5.74 18.70
N HIS A 62 16.31 -6.16 18.86
CA HIS A 62 15.98 -7.56 19.10
C HIS A 62 15.80 -8.27 17.74
N SER A 63 16.65 -9.25 17.46
CA SER A 63 16.44 -10.15 16.32
C SER A 63 15.13 -10.90 16.55
N GLN A 64 14.15 -10.67 15.67
CA GLN A 64 12.93 -11.48 15.62
C GLN A 64 13.16 -12.55 14.55
N PRO A 65 13.61 -13.77 14.89
CA PRO A 65 14.06 -14.79 13.94
C PRO A 65 12.98 -15.25 12.94
N HIS A 66 11.75 -14.75 13.06
CA HIS A 66 10.59 -15.14 12.26
C HIS A 66 9.97 -14.00 11.43
N GLN A 67 10.57 -12.80 11.43
CA GLN A 67 10.10 -11.64 10.65
C GLN A 67 11.01 -11.45 9.43
N GLY A 68 10.95 -12.36 8.46
CA GLY A 68 11.72 -12.26 7.22
C GLY A 68 11.50 -10.94 6.48
N GLU A 69 12.24 -10.71 5.40
CA GLU A 69 12.12 -9.47 4.62
C GLU A 69 10.69 -9.25 4.12
N PHE A 70 10.26 -7.98 4.16
CA PHE A 70 9.00 -7.54 3.60
C PHE A 70 9.15 -7.27 2.12
N TYR A 71 8.15 -7.71 1.35
CA TYR A 71 7.95 -7.35 -0.04
C TYR A 71 6.84 -6.29 -0.03
N ASN A 72 7.15 -5.08 -0.48
CA ASN A 72 6.21 -3.96 -0.49
C ASN A 72 6.06 -3.37 -1.89
N GLY A 73 4.83 -3.14 -2.34
CA GLY A 73 4.55 -2.48 -3.61
C GLY A 73 3.36 -1.52 -3.47
N VAL A 74 3.12 -0.73 -4.51
CA VAL A 74 1.93 0.13 -4.63
C VAL A 74 1.22 -0.20 -5.92
N LEU A 75 -0.10 -0.29 -5.84
CA LEU A 75 -1.02 -0.42 -6.96
C LEU A 75 -1.70 0.92 -7.22
N ARG A 76 -1.77 1.33 -8.49
CA ARG A 76 -2.69 2.38 -8.95
C ARG A 76 -3.95 1.70 -9.48
N LEU A 77 -5.08 2.04 -8.88
CA LEU A 77 -6.39 1.51 -9.21
C LEU A 77 -7.24 2.60 -9.86
N ARG A 78 -8.08 2.19 -10.80
CA ARG A 78 -9.26 2.95 -11.21
C ARG A 78 -10.50 2.21 -10.68
N THR A 79 -11.42 2.93 -10.04
CA THR A 79 -12.52 2.29 -9.31
C THR A 79 -13.82 3.10 -9.39
N THR A 80 -14.96 2.42 -9.49
CA THR A 80 -16.30 3.00 -9.30
C THR A 80 -16.83 2.81 -7.87
N ARG A 81 -16.11 2.03 -7.05
CA ARG A 81 -16.42 1.85 -5.63
C ARG A 81 -16.14 3.11 -4.85
N SER A 82 -16.95 3.38 -3.82
CA SER A 82 -16.64 4.42 -2.83
C SER A 82 -15.40 4.04 -2.02
N ALA A 83 -14.74 5.02 -1.37
CA ALA A 83 -13.58 4.75 -0.52
C ALA A 83 -13.87 3.76 0.63
N PRO A 84 -15.02 3.83 1.34
CA PRO A 84 -15.41 2.79 2.30
C PRO A 84 -15.56 1.40 1.67
N ASP A 85 -16.24 1.29 0.53
CA ASP A 85 -16.46 -0.02 -0.14
C ASP A 85 -15.15 -0.62 -0.65
N LEU A 86 -14.22 0.23 -1.13
CA LEU A 86 -12.89 -0.21 -1.51
C LEU A 86 -12.12 -0.71 -0.27
N LEU A 87 -12.16 0.02 0.84
CA LEU A 87 -11.52 -0.42 2.09
C LEU A 87 -12.07 -1.78 2.54
N GLU A 88 -13.38 -1.99 2.50
CA GLU A 88 -13.99 -3.28 2.85
C GLU A 88 -13.52 -4.42 1.94
N LEU A 89 -13.40 -4.16 0.63
CA LEU A 89 -12.83 -5.12 -0.32
C LEU A 89 -11.37 -5.46 0.02
N LEU A 90 -10.54 -4.47 0.38
CA LEU A 90 -9.16 -4.71 0.81
C LEU A 90 -9.11 -5.65 2.01
N LEU A 91 -9.93 -5.37 3.04
CA LEU A 91 -10.04 -6.19 4.23
C LEU A 91 -10.51 -7.62 3.92
N GLU A 92 -11.42 -7.78 2.96
CA GLU A 92 -11.88 -9.08 2.51
C GLU A 92 -10.78 -9.89 1.83
N ILE A 93 -10.03 -9.26 0.91
CA ILE A 93 -8.89 -9.90 0.24
C ILE A 93 -7.85 -10.35 1.28
N GLU A 94 -7.50 -9.50 2.24
CA GLU A 94 -6.60 -9.89 3.33
C GLU A 94 -7.05 -11.15 4.07
N ARG A 95 -8.35 -11.23 4.41
CA ARG A 95 -8.93 -12.41 5.09
C ARG A 95 -8.81 -13.66 4.22
N ARG A 96 -9.08 -13.55 2.91
CA ARG A 96 -8.93 -14.66 1.95
C ARG A 96 -7.49 -15.15 1.84
N HIS A 97 -6.51 -14.24 1.96
CA HIS A 97 -5.08 -14.56 2.00
C HIS A 97 -4.57 -14.92 3.41
N GLY A 98 -5.46 -15.34 4.30
CA GLY A 98 -5.12 -15.92 5.60
C GLY A 98 -4.75 -14.92 6.68
N ARG A 99 -4.97 -13.61 6.48
CA ARG A 99 -4.75 -12.62 7.52
C ARG A 99 -5.79 -12.81 8.63
N ARG A 100 -5.34 -13.32 9.79
CA ARG A 100 -6.14 -13.39 11.02
C ARG A 100 -5.82 -12.18 11.90
N ARG A 101 -6.69 -11.16 11.92
CA ARG A 101 -6.60 -10.08 12.91
C ARG A 101 -7.10 -10.63 14.25
N ALA A 102 -6.20 -11.17 15.07
CA ALA A 102 -6.56 -11.54 16.44
C ALA A 102 -6.89 -10.28 17.24
N GLU A 103 -7.88 -10.36 18.13
CA GLU A 103 -8.47 -9.26 18.91
C GLU A 103 -7.51 -8.57 19.90
N SER A 104 -6.24 -9.00 19.97
CA SER A 104 -5.21 -8.45 20.87
C SER A 104 -3.95 -8.04 20.10
N ALA A 105 -4.08 -7.09 19.16
CA ALA A 105 -2.95 -6.50 18.46
C ALA A 105 -2.21 -5.41 19.27
N SER A 106 -2.74 -5.00 20.43
CA SER A 106 -2.19 -3.88 21.22
C SER A 106 -1.18 -4.28 22.29
N SER A 107 -0.95 -5.57 22.56
CA SER A 107 -0.16 -6.01 23.73
C SER A 107 0.78 -7.20 23.47
N GLY A 108 0.94 -7.63 22.21
CA GLY A 108 1.85 -8.73 21.83
C GLY A 108 2.95 -8.29 20.84
N PRO A 109 4.02 -9.09 20.67
CA PRO A 109 5.06 -8.81 19.68
C PRO A 109 4.48 -8.77 18.26
N PRO A 110 5.07 -7.97 17.34
CA PRO A 110 4.64 -7.91 15.94
C PRO A 110 4.56 -9.32 15.35
N ARG A 111 3.39 -9.69 14.81
CA ARG A 111 3.20 -11.00 14.17
C ARG A 111 3.48 -10.93 12.67
N PRO A 112 4.01 -12.00 12.06
CA PRO A 112 4.21 -12.06 10.62
C PRO A 112 2.89 -11.81 9.90
N ARG A 113 2.91 -10.99 8.85
CA ARG A 113 1.74 -10.63 8.05
C ARG A 113 1.78 -11.43 6.76
N THR A 114 0.76 -12.26 6.54
CA THR A 114 0.58 -12.96 5.26
C THR A 114 0.34 -11.95 4.15
N LEU A 115 -0.60 -11.02 4.32
CA LEU A 115 -0.88 -9.93 3.39
C LEU A 115 -1.39 -8.70 4.16
N ASP A 116 -0.98 -7.51 3.73
CA ASP A 116 -1.38 -6.20 4.24
C ASP A 116 -1.74 -5.31 3.03
N LEU A 117 -2.95 -4.76 3.03
CA LEU A 117 -3.49 -3.88 2.00
C LEU A 117 -3.97 -2.58 2.64
N ASP A 118 -3.21 -1.51 2.44
CA ASP A 118 -3.51 -0.20 3.01
C ASP A 118 -3.97 0.77 1.90
N LEU A 119 -5.18 1.34 2.04
CA LEU A 119 -5.63 2.43 1.17
C LEU A 119 -4.85 3.71 1.48
N LEU A 120 -4.02 4.16 0.53
CA LEU A 120 -3.14 5.32 0.68
C LEU A 120 -3.83 6.62 0.32
N LEU A 121 -4.48 6.65 -0.84
CA LEU A 121 -5.07 7.83 -1.47
C LEU A 121 -6.33 7.40 -2.25
N PHE A 122 -7.31 8.30 -2.37
CA PHE A 122 -8.54 8.07 -3.11
C PHE A 122 -9.01 9.41 -3.70
N GLY A 123 -8.76 9.63 -5.00
CA GLY A 123 -8.98 10.92 -5.65
C GLY A 123 -8.41 12.08 -4.84
N GLU A 124 -9.22 13.12 -4.68
CA GLU A 124 -8.94 14.28 -3.83
C GLU A 124 -9.53 14.14 -2.41
N LEU A 125 -10.03 12.96 -2.04
CA LEU A 125 -10.71 12.75 -0.76
C LEU A 125 -9.77 13.00 0.43
N THR A 126 -10.18 13.93 1.29
CA THR A 126 -9.62 14.11 2.62
C THR A 126 -10.67 13.78 3.68
N THR A 127 -10.44 12.73 4.46
CA THR A 127 -11.32 12.32 5.56
C THR A 127 -10.51 11.78 6.73
N SER A 128 -10.99 12.05 7.94
CA SER A 128 -10.39 11.58 9.19
C SER A 128 -11.48 11.06 10.12
N GLY A 129 -11.95 9.84 9.83
CA GLY A 129 -12.96 9.15 10.62
C GLY A 129 -12.43 7.90 11.32
N PRO A 130 -13.16 7.36 12.31
CA PRO A 130 -12.76 6.16 13.05
C PRO A 130 -12.68 4.89 12.19
N ARG A 131 -13.42 4.87 11.06
CA ARG A 131 -13.45 3.74 10.12
C ARG A 131 -12.55 3.93 8.90
N LEU A 132 -12.27 5.18 8.52
CA LEU A 132 -11.54 5.52 7.30
C LEU A 132 -10.79 6.84 7.49
N THR A 133 -9.49 6.80 7.28
CA THR A 133 -8.62 7.99 7.21
C THR A 133 -7.90 7.98 5.87
N VAL A 134 -8.16 8.97 5.03
CA VAL A 134 -7.53 9.15 3.70
C VAL A 134 -7.15 10.63 3.55
N PRO A 135 -5.94 10.97 3.10
CA PRO A 135 -4.79 10.09 2.88
C PRO A 135 -4.38 9.28 4.11
N HIS A 136 -3.75 8.13 3.91
CA HIS A 136 -3.31 7.27 5.00
C HIS A 136 -2.42 8.10 5.97
N PRO A 137 -2.67 8.04 7.30
CA PRO A 137 -2.05 8.96 8.26
C PRO A 137 -0.52 8.84 8.26
N ARG A 138 -0.01 7.63 8.03
CA ARG A 138 1.42 7.31 8.03
C ARG A 138 2.07 7.30 6.64
N LEU A 139 1.39 7.81 5.61
CA LEU A 139 1.92 7.84 4.23
C LEU A 139 3.29 8.53 4.17
N GLY A 140 3.45 9.66 4.88
CA GLY A 140 4.68 10.46 4.89
C GLY A 140 5.80 9.97 5.81
N GLU A 141 5.69 8.76 6.38
CA GLU A 141 6.60 8.24 7.43
C GLU A 141 7.41 7.01 7.01
N ARG A 142 7.08 6.40 5.87
CA ARG A 142 7.57 5.05 5.52
C ARG A 142 8.18 5.02 4.12
N HIS A 143 9.45 4.63 4.03
CA HIS A 143 10.14 4.49 2.74
C HIS A 143 9.47 3.44 1.86
N PHE A 144 9.12 2.28 2.44
CA PHE A 144 8.47 1.19 1.71
C PHE A 144 7.06 1.53 1.19
N VAL A 145 6.53 2.72 1.51
CA VAL A 145 5.31 3.29 0.90
C VAL A 145 5.67 4.39 -0.10
N LEU A 146 6.50 5.36 0.30
CA LEU A 146 6.82 6.52 -0.53
C LEU A 146 7.71 6.19 -1.72
N GLU A 147 8.65 5.25 -1.59
CA GLU A 147 9.52 4.82 -2.69
C GLU A 147 8.73 4.19 -3.85
N PRO A 148 7.88 3.17 -3.61
CA PRO A 148 7.01 2.64 -4.67
C PRO A 148 5.95 3.63 -5.16
N LEU A 149 5.37 4.47 -4.29
CA LEU A 149 4.41 5.49 -4.73
C LEU A 149 5.07 6.55 -5.63
N CYS A 150 6.28 6.99 -5.29
CA CYS A 150 7.05 7.98 -6.07
C CYS A 150 7.47 7.43 -7.43
N GLU A 151 7.65 6.11 -7.57
CA GLU A 151 7.90 5.46 -8.86
C GLU A 151 6.71 5.60 -9.81
N LEU A 152 5.48 5.57 -9.28
CA LEU A 152 4.25 5.68 -10.08
C LEU A 152 3.84 7.13 -10.34
N VAL A 153 3.90 7.97 -9.31
CA VAL A 153 3.30 9.31 -9.33
C VAL A 153 4.14 10.32 -8.53
N PRO A 154 5.37 10.65 -8.99
CA PRO A 154 6.28 11.51 -8.22
C PRO A 154 5.72 12.91 -7.98
N ASP A 155 4.98 13.46 -8.95
CA ASP A 155 4.56 14.85 -8.95
C ASP A 155 3.10 15.03 -8.45
N LEU A 156 2.44 13.94 -8.03
CA LEU A 156 1.12 14.00 -7.41
C LEU A 156 1.21 14.75 -6.08
N VAL A 157 0.45 15.83 -5.94
CA VAL A 157 0.29 16.58 -4.68
C VAL A 157 -0.66 15.79 -3.78
N VAL A 158 -0.21 15.42 -2.58
CA VAL A 158 -1.03 14.65 -1.65
C VAL A 158 -2.10 15.54 -1.03
N PRO A 159 -3.41 15.22 -1.18
CA PRO A 159 -4.50 16.01 -0.62
C PRO A 159 -4.33 16.28 0.88
N GLY A 160 -4.60 17.50 1.32
CA GLY A 160 -4.44 17.90 2.74
C GLY A 160 -3.00 17.99 3.26
N ARG A 161 -1.98 17.63 2.47
CA ARG A 161 -0.56 17.80 2.84
C ARG A 161 0.15 18.93 2.09
N GLY A 162 -0.34 19.31 0.90
CA GLY A 162 0.22 20.41 0.10
C GLY A 162 1.64 20.16 -0.42
N ALA A 163 2.10 18.90 -0.43
CA ALA A 163 3.42 18.50 -0.90
C ALA A 163 3.29 17.33 -1.89
N SER A 164 4.16 17.30 -2.90
CA SER A 164 4.20 16.17 -3.83
C SER A 164 4.71 14.89 -3.16
N VAL A 165 4.42 13.73 -3.75
CA VAL A 165 5.00 12.45 -3.30
C VAL A 165 6.54 12.53 -3.29
N ARG A 166 7.14 13.15 -4.30
CA ARG A 166 8.58 13.41 -4.38
C ARG A 166 9.08 14.26 -3.22
N ASP A 167 8.37 15.34 -2.88
CA ASP A 167 8.74 16.22 -1.76
C ASP A 167 8.67 15.50 -0.42
N LEU A 168 7.61 14.70 -0.22
CA LEU A 168 7.45 13.88 0.98
C LEU A 168 8.59 12.85 1.12
N LEU A 169 8.98 12.19 0.01
CA LEU A 169 10.09 11.25 0.00
C LEU A 169 11.42 11.94 0.30
N ALA A 170 11.66 13.11 -0.30
CA ALA A 170 12.87 13.90 -0.04
C ALA A 170 12.93 14.38 1.42
N ALA A 171 11.80 14.80 1.99
CA ALA A 171 11.69 15.18 3.39
C ALA A 171 11.89 14.00 4.34
N LEU A 172 11.43 12.79 3.98
CA LEU A 172 11.71 11.58 4.75
C LEU A 172 13.21 11.24 4.73
N ARG A 173 13.85 11.24 3.56
CA ARG A 173 15.29 11.00 3.42
C ARG A 173 16.15 12.00 4.20
N ARG A 174 15.73 13.27 4.27
CA ARG A 174 16.43 14.28 5.10
C ARG A 174 16.28 14.04 6.61
N ARG A 175 15.20 13.36 7.04
CA ARG A 175 14.94 13.01 8.44
C ARG A 175 15.64 11.73 8.89
N ASP A 176 16.19 10.95 7.96
CA ASP A 176 17.07 9.83 8.28
C ASP A 176 18.39 10.40 8.84
N VAL A 177 18.38 10.73 10.14
CA VAL A 177 19.59 11.07 10.89
C VAL A 177 20.43 9.80 11.01
N ASP A 178 21.76 9.91 10.95
CA ASP A 178 22.66 8.79 11.27
C ASP A 178 23.16 8.95 12.72
N PRO A 179 22.86 8.01 13.65
CA PRO A 179 22.08 6.78 13.45
C PRO A 179 20.57 7.02 13.49
N ALA A 180 19.83 6.28 12.64
CA ALA A 180 18.38 6.36 12.57
C ALA A 180 17.74 5.92 13.89
N PRO A 181 16.64 6.56 14.33
CA PRO A 181 16.00 6.19 15.58
C PRO A 181 15.48 4.74 15.54
N PRO A 182 15.47 4.04 16.68
CA PRO A 182 14.83 2.74 16.87
C PRO A 182 13.46 2.64 16.19
N GLY A 183 13.32 1.73 15.21
CA GLY A 183 12.06 1.50 14.50
C GLY A 183 11.79 2.43 13.31
N ALA A 184 12.79 3.19 12.84
CA ALA A 184 12.69 3.91 11.57
C ALA A 184 12.61 2.95 10.37
N SER A 185 11.78 3.31 9.37
CA SER A 185 11.81 2.65 8.06
C SER A 185 13.13 2.98 7.36
N ARG A 186 13.71 2.02 6.63
CA ARG A 186 14.88 2.25 5.78
C ARG A 186 14.52 2.13 4.30
N PRO A 187 15.31 2.75 3.39
CA PRO A 187 15.18 2.52 1.95
C PRO A 187 15.25 1.04 1.60
N GLY A 188 14.47 0.62 0.60
CA GLY A 188 14.58 -0.75 0.08
C GLY A 188 15.85 -0.93 -0.75
N ARG A 189 16.46 -2.12 -0.65
CA ARG A 189 17.77 -2.41 -1.28
C ARG A 189 17.67 -3.22 -2.57
N LEU A 190 16.59 -3.96 -2.74
CA LEU A 190 16.35 -4.82 -3.90
C LEU A 190 14.95 -4.56 -4.44
N LYS A 191 14.80 -4.75 -5.75
CA LYS A 191 13.54 -4.56 -6.46
C LYS A 191 13.17 -5.78 -7.28
N VAL A 192 11.89 -6.14 -7.27
CA VAL A 192 11.28 -6.99 -8.29
C VAL A 192 10.50 -6.06 -9.23
N PRO A 193 10.76 -6.08 -10.55
CA PRO A 193 10.15 -5.13 -11.46
C PRO A 193 8.66 -5.44 -11.71
N PRO A 194 7.86 -4.43 -12.12
CA PRO A 194 6.41 -4.53 -12.19
C PRO A 194 5.89 -5.66 -13.09
N GLU A 195 6.57 -5.98 -14.19
CA GLU A 195 6.19 -7.05 -15.12
C GLU A 195 6.14 -8.45 -14.49
N GLN A 196 6.80 -8.65 -13.35
CA GLN A 196 6.82 -9.95 -12.66
C GLN A 196 5.63 -10.15 -11.71
N TRP A 197 4.86 -9.09 -11.41
CA TRP A 197 3.77 -9.20 -10.44
C TRP A 197 2.49 -8.43 -10.77
N CYS A 198 2.55 -7.44 -11.65
CA CYS A 198 1.37 -6.73 -12.09
C CYS A 198 0.47 -7.67 -12.90
N PRO A 199 -0.86 -7.67 -12.68
CA PRO A 199 -1.75 -8.43 -13.53
C PRO A 199 -1.59 -7.95 -14.99
N PRO A 200 -1.74 -8.85 -15.97
CA PRO A 200 -1.85 -8.43 -17.35
C PRO A 200 -3.08 -7.52 -17.42
N GLY A 201 -2.87 -6.23 -17.62
CA GLY A 201 -3.97 -5.26 -17.67
C GLY A 201 -5.01 -5.65 -18.71
N PRO A 202 -6.22 -5.07 -18.67
CA PRO A 202 -7.23 -5.37 -19.67
C PRO A 202 -6.61 -5.20 -21.05
N ALA A 203 -6.74 -6.22 -21.91
CA ALA A 203 -6.23 -6.19 -23.27
C ALA A 203 -6.61 -4.83 -23.86
N ARG A 204 -5.61 -3.98 -24.11
CA ARG A 204 -5.88 -2.65 -24.66
C ARG A 204 -6.61 -2.90 -25.96
N SER A 205 -7.88 -2.52 -26.05
CA SER A 205 -8.56 -2.48 -27.34
C SER A 205 -7.65 -1.70 -28.28
N PRO A 206 -7.34 -2.24 -29.48
CA PRO A 206 -6.55 -1.49 -30.44
C PRO A 206 -7.27 -0.14 -30.65
N LYS A 207 -6.51 0.96 -30.57
CA LYS A 207 -7.03 2.28 -30.95
C LYS A 207 -7.58 2.14 -32.36
N THR A 208 -8.91 2.13 -32.50
CA THR A 208 -9.60 2.38 -33.76
C THR A 208 -9.52 3.85 -34.09
#